data_AF-A0A803LG13-F1
#
_entry.id   AF-A0A803LG13-F1
#
_cell.length_a   1.000
_cell.length_b   1.000
_cell.length_c   1.000
_cell.angle_alpha   90.00
_cell.angle_beta   90.00
_cell.angle_gamma   90.00
#
_symmetry.space_group_name_H-M   'P 1'
#
loop_
_entity.id
_entity.type
_entity.pdbx_description
1 polymer ?
#
loop_
_entity_poly.entity_id
_entity_poly.type
_entity_poly.pdbx_seq_one_letter_code
_entity_poly.pdbx_strand_id
1 'polypeptide(L)'
;MLSPNTRYGAYLVFDVTSNVWEFYDLPIDVAVETSGGEEVVTGRVYLDPRRAGIFDREYDLVASFDDEGPEENVKLPNKRKDGWLEVEIGEFFTREEDERVTFSLMEVKAGIAKGGLVVEGIEIRPIIE
;
A
#
# COMPACT_ATOMS: atom_id res chain seq x y z
N MET A 1 12.17 -18.19 6.04
CA MET A 1 12.69 -17.96 4.68
C MET A 1 11.57 -18.16 3.70
N LEU A 2 11.54 -17.37 2.63
CA LEU A 2 10.59 -17.56 1.52
C LEU A 2 11.04 -18.75 0.66
N SER A 3 10.10 -19.37 -0.06
CA SER A 3 10.43 -20.42 -1.01
C SER A 3 11.22 -19.83 -2.18
N PRO A 4 12.29 -20.48 -2.66
CA PRO A 4 13.04 -20.02 -3.82
C PRO A 4 12.21 -20.18 -5.11
N ASN A 5 12.61 -19.48 -6.17
CA ASN A 5 12.00 -19.54 -7.49
C ASN A 5 10.48 -19.32 -7.47
N THR A 6 10.01 -18.42 -6.60
CA THR A 6 8.59 -18.17 -6.37
C THR A 6 8.31 -16.68 -6.52
N ARG A 7 7.23 -16.34 -7.25
CA ARG A 7 6.73 -14.97 -7.31
C ARG A 7 5.88 -14.67 -6.08
N TYR A 8 6.14 -13.54 -5.44
CA TYR A 8 5.44 -13.08 -4.25
C TYR A 8 4.80 -11.72 -4.50
N GLY A 9 3.57 -11.56 -4.03
CA GLY A 9 2.95 -10.26 -3.84
C GLY A 9 3.20 -9.75 -2.42
N ALA A 10 3.48 -8.46 -2.28
CA ALA A 10 3.60 -7.77 -1.02
C ALA A 10 2.39 -6.87 -0.80
N TYR A 11 1.81 -6.95 0.39
CA TYR A 11 0.61 -6.20 0.77
C TYR A 11 0.90 -5.41 2.04
N LEU A 12 0.69 -4.10 2.00
CA LEU A 12 0.63 -3.30 3.21
C LEU A 12 -0.70 -3.59 3.91
N VAL A 13 -0.64 -3.94 5.19
CA VAL A 13 -1.81 -4.10 6.04
C VAL A 13 -1.84 -2.98 7.06
N PHE A 14 -2.92 -2.21 7.06
CA PHE A 14 -3.00 -0.95 7.77
C PHE A 14 -4.43 -0.57 8.12
N ASP A 15 -4.56 0.42 8.98
CA ASP A 15 -5.81 1.04 9.37
C ASP A 15 -5.63 2.56 9.42
N VAL A 16 -6.73 3.32 9.38
CA VAL A 16 -6.70 4.78 9.50
C VAL A 16 -7.55 5.21 10.69
N THR A 17 -7.02 6.02 11.59
CA THR A 17 -7.77 6.44 12.78
C THR A 17 -8.82 7.50 12.42
N SER A 18 -9.87 7.63 13.23
CA SER A 18 -10.86 8.72 13.10
C SER A 18 -10.28 10.15 13.10
N ASN A 19 -9.06 10.33 13.59
CA ASN A 19 -8.34 11.61 13.65
C ASN A 19 -7.26 11.71 12.56
N VAL A 20 -7.38 10.99 11.45
CA VAL A 20 -6.44 11.13 10.34
C VAL A 20 -6.49 12.56 9.78
N TRP A 21 -5.32 13.12 9.47
CA TRP A 21 -5.19 14.47 8.92
C TRP A 21 -4.11 14.47 7.86
N GLU A 22 -4.37 15.21 6.77
CA GLU A 22 -3.45 15.46 5.66
C GLU A 22 -2.91 14.20 4.93
N PHE A 23 -3.45 13.03 5.27
CA PHE A 23 -3.22 11.74 4.61
C PHE A 23 -4.18 11.47 3.46
N TYR A 24 -5.16 12.35 3.30
CA TYR A 24 -6.30 12.17 2.42
C TYR A 24 -5.95 12.42 0.95
N ASP A 25 -6.65 11.70 0.09
CA ASP A 25 -6.87 12.09 -1.29
C ASP A 25 -5.66 12.12 -2.25
N LEU A 26 -4.45 11.77 -1.79
CA LEU A 26 -3.27 11.68 -2.66
C LEU A 26 -2.69 10.26 -2.68
N PRO A 27 -2.34 9.73 -3.86
CA PRO A 27 -1.63 8.47 -3.93
C PRO A 27 -0.20 8.65 -3.42
N ILE A 28 0.35 7.58 -2.86
CA ILE A 28 1.76 7.51 -2.47
C ILE A 28 2.53 6.66 -3.49
N ASP A 29 3.82 6.97 -3.64
CA ASP A 29 4.70 6.20 -4.49
C ASP A 29 5.20 4.97 -3.70
N VAL A 30 5.19 3.80 -4.34
CA VAL A 30 5.72 2.55 -3.78
C VAL A 30 6.85 2.03 -4.66
N ALA A 31 7.85 1.41 -4.05
CA ALA A 31 8.94 0.76 -4.76
C ALA A 31 9.33 -0.56 -4.08
N VAL A 32 9.65 -1.56 -4.91
CA VAL A 32 10.23 -2.85 -4.48
C VAL A 32 11.60 -3.00 -5.12
N GLU A 33 12.63 -3.20 -4.30
CA GLU A 33 14.02 -3.28 -4.73
C GLU A 33 14.67 -4.58 -4.21
N THR A 34 15.33 -5.34 -5.08
CA THR A 34 16.10 -6.53 -4.70
C THR A 34 17.60 -6.26 -4.76
N SER A 35 18.37 -6.76 -3.77
CA SER A 35 19.83 -6.56 -3.72
C SER A 35 20.59 -7.23 -4.87
N GLY A 36 19.95 -8.18 -5.56
CA GLY A 36 20.46 -8.83 -6.78
C GLY A 36 20.53 -7.90 -8.00
N GLY A 37 20.04 -6.65 -7.89
CA GLY A 37 20.51 -5.53 -8.70
C GLY A 37 19.79 -5.24 -10.01
N GLU A 38 18.58 -5.73 -10.26
CA GLU A 38 17.97 -5.58 -11.60
C GLU A 38 16.54 -5.05 -11.65
N GLU A 39 15.76 -5.10 -10.56
CA GLU A 39 14.33 -4.75 -10.64
C GLU A 39 13.93 -3.76 -9.55
N VAL A 40 13.61 -2.54 -9.97
CA VAL A 40 12.86 -1.57 -9.16
C VAL A 40 11.46 -1.49 -9.76
N VAL A 41 10.52 -2.24 -9.18
CA VAL A 41 9.10 -2.11 -9.55
C VAL A 41 8.56 -0.91 -8.81
N THR A 42 8.16 0.13 -9.55
CA THR A 42 7.52 1.31 -8.96
C THR A 42 6.03 1.31 -9.27
N GLY A 43 5.23 1.78 -8.31
CA GLY A 43 3.79 1.88 -8.43
C GLY A 43 3.24 3.03 -7.62
N ARG A 44 1.92 3.20 -7.69
CA ARG A 44 1.20 4.18 -6.87
C ARG A 44 0.01 3.52 -6.21
N VAL A 45 -0.22 3.86 -4.95
CA VAL A 45 -1.33 3.30 -4.17
C VAL A 45 -2.04 4.40 -3.40
N TYR A 46 -3.36 4.31 -3.27
CA TYR A 46 -4.08 5.06 -2.28
C TYR A 46 -4.06 4.30 -0.95
N LEU A 47 -3.91 5.05 0.14
CA LEU A 47 -4.14 4.55 1.49
C LEU A 47 -5.43 5.11 2.11
N ASP A 48 -6.14 5.95 1.36
CA ASP A 48 -7.43 6.49 1.76
C ASP A 48 -8.55 5.51 1.37
N PRO A 49 -9.24 4.86 2.33
CA PRO A 49 -10.30 3.91 2.03
C PRO A 49 -11.48 4.54 1.27
N ARG A 50 -11.69 5.85 1.39
CA ARG A 50 -12.79 6.57 0.71
C ARG A 50 -12.61 6.56 -0.81
N ARG A 51 -11.36 6.54 -1.30
CA ARG A 51 -11.03 6.40 -2.73
C ARG A 51 -11.45 5.04 -3.32
N ALA A 52 -11.60 4.02 -2.46
CA ALA A 52 -12.13 2.70 -2.81
C ALA A 52 -13.64 2.56 -2.55
N GLY A 53 -14.33 3.64 -2.15
CA GLY A 53 -15.74 3.59 -1.75
C GLY A 53 -15.98 2.85 -0.43
N ILE A 54 -14.95 2.69 0.41
CA ILE A 54 -15.05 2.05 1.72
C ILE A 54 -15.41 3.13 2.73
N PHE A 55 -16.70 3.24 3.01
CA PHE A 55 -17.25 4.15 4.01
C PHE A 55 -17.55 3.36 5.29
N ASP A 56 -16.85 3.70 6.37
CA ASP A 56 -17.17 3.27 7.72
C ASP A 56 -17.51 4.51 8.54
N ARG A 57 -18.33 4.37 9.58
CA ARG A 57 -18.77 5.48 10.43
C ARG A 57 -17.60 6.23 11.08
N GLU A 58 -16.46 5.56 11.19
CA GLU A 58 -15.20 6.12 11.70
C GLU A 58 -14.46 7.00 10.66
N TYR A 59 -14.67 6.76 9.36
CA TYR A 59 -14.04 7.48 8.24
C TYR A 59 -14.91 8.62 7.68
N ASP A 60 -16.22 8.59 7.93
CA ASP A 60 -17.22 9.55 7.43
C ASP A 60 -17.07 10.98 7.99
N LEU A 61 -16.20 11.22 8.97
CA LEU A 61 -16.03 12.54 9.60
C LEU A 61 -15.17 13.51 8.78
N VAL A 62 -14.49 13.04 7.74
CA VAL A 62 -13.72 13.90 6.85
C VAL A 62 -14.31 13.77 5.46
N ALA A 63 -14.86 14.85 4.92
CA ALA A 63 -15.36 14.88 3.56
C ALA A 63 -14.20 14.59 2.59
N SER A 64 -14.42 13.75 1.58
CA SER A 64 -13.53 13.68 0.41
C SER A 64 -13.70 14.99 -0.35
N PHE A 65 -12.61 15.70 -0.60
CA PHE A 65 -12.66 17.01 -1.27
C PHE A 65 -12.60 16.90 -2.80
N ASP A 66 -12.45 15.69 -3.32
CA ASP A 66 -12.26 15.41 -4.74
C ASP A 66 -13.46 14.63 -5.30
N ASP A 67 -14.19 15.24 -6.22
CA ASP A 67 -15.31 14.63 -6.97
C ASP A 67 -14.79 13.85 -8.20
N GLU A 68 -13.48 13.96 -8.49
CA GLU A 68 -12.81 13.13 -9.48
C GLU A 68 -12.51 11.75 -8.89
N GLY A 69 -12.93 10.70 -9.61
CA GLY A 69 -12.66 9.31 -9.25
C GLY A 69 -11.16 9.01 -9.12
N PRO A 70 -10.80 7.82 -8.60
CA PRO A 70 -9.39 7.48 -8.40
C PRO A 70 -8.61 7.49 -9.72
N GLU A 71 -7.35 7.94 -9.66
CA GLU A 71 -6.44 7.95 -10.81
C GLU A 71 -6.30 6.56 -11.45
N GLU A 72 -6.21 6.53 -12.78
CA GLU A 72 -5.95 5.29 -13.53
C GLU A 72 -4.58 4.69 -13.14
N ASN A 73 -4.52 3.36 -13.04
CA ASN A 73 -3.31 2.59 -12.66
C ASN A 73 -2.80 2.85 -11.23
N VAL A 74 -3.62 3.43 -10.36
CA VAL A 74 -3.34 3.52 -8.91
C VAL A 74 -4.10 2.41 -8.19
N LYS A 75 -3.40 1.63 -7.36
CA LYS A 75 -4.04 0.56 -6.59
C LYS A 75 -4.86 1.16 -5.44
N LEU A 76 -6.01 0.57 -5.20
CA LEU A 76 -6.94 0.99 -4.16
C LEU A 76 -6.90 0.01 -2.98
N PRO A 77 -7.08 0.51 -1.75
CA PRO A 77 -7.16 -0.37 -0.59
C PRO A 77 -8.46 -1.17 -0.60
N ASN A 78 -8.41 -2.38 -0.05
CA ASN A 78 -9.55 -3.24 0.15
C ASN A 78 -9.75 -3.53 1.63
N LYS A 79 -11.00 -3.65 2.07
CA LYS A 79 -11.32 -4.04 3.45
C LYS A 79 -11.29 -5.57 3.59
N ARG A 80 -10.50 -6.05 4.54
CA ARG A 80 -10.38 -7.47 4.89
C ARG A 80 -11.53 -7.91 5.79
N LYS A 81 -11.67 -9.23 5.94
CA LYS A 81 -12.68 -9.84 6.83
C LYS A 81 -12.41 -9.58 8.31
N ASP A 82 -11.15 -9.37 8.69
CA ASP A 82 -10.71 -9.06 10.06
C ASP A 82 -10.85 -7.57 10.40
N GLY A 83 -11.26 -6.74 9.45
CA GLY A 83 -11.50 -5.30 9.64
C GLY A 83 -10.36 -4.41 9.15
N TRP A 84 -9.15 -4.93 9.00
CA TRP A 84 -8.00 -4.19 8.49
C TRP A 84 -8.17 -3.82 7.00
N LEU A 85 -7.47 -2.77 6.57
CA LEU A 85 -7.30 -2.44 5.16
C LEU A 85 -6.04 -3.13 4.63
N GLU A 86 -6.07 -3.53 3.35
CA GLU A 86 -4.87 -3.95 2.64
C GLU A 86 -4.78 -3.36 1.25
N VAL A 87 -3.56 -3.09 0.81
CA VAL A 87 -3.26 -2.72 -0.58
C VAL A 87 -1.98 -3.40 -1.05
N GLU A 88 -1.99 -3.87 -2.30
CA GLU A 88 -0.80 -4.43 -2.95
C GLU A 88 0.22 -3.31 -3.18
N ILE A 89 1.44 -3.48 -2.67
CA ILE A 89 2.53 -2.50 -2.77
C ILE A 89 3.64 -2.95 -3.74
N GLY A 90 3.50 -4.14 -4.33
CA GLY A 90 4.33 -4.61 -5.42
C GLY A 90 4.52 -6.12 -5.41
N GLU A 91 5.30 -6.60 -6.37
CA GLU A 91 5.66 -7.99 -6.53
C GLU A 91 7.18 -8.13 -6.64
N PHE A 92 7.69 -9.31 -6.28
CA PHE A 92 9.09 -9.68 -6.50
C PHE A 92 9.21 -11.18 -6.69
N PHE A 93 10.31 -11.61 -7.31
CA PHE A 93 10.63 -13.02 -7.51
C PHE A 93 11.82 -13.42 -6.64
N THR A 94 11.69 -14.54 -5.92
CA THR A 94 12.80 -15.09 -5.12
C THR A 94 13.71 -15.97 -5.95
N ARG A 95 15.02 -15.93 -5.67
CA ARG A 95 16.02 -16.80 -6.28
C ARG A 95 16.56 -17.81 -5.25
N GLU A 96 17.50 -18.65 -5.65
CA GLU A 96 18.18 -19.59 -4.73
C GLU A 96 19.16 -18.88 -3.78
N GLU A 97 19.57 -17.67 -4.13
CA GLU A 97 20.49 -16.84 -3.34
C GLU A 97 19.75 -16.09 -2.22
N ASP A 98 20.45 -15.84 -1.12
CA ASP A 98 19.93 -15.04 -0.02
C ASP A 98 19.95 -13.56 -0.41
N GLU A 99 18.80 -13.06 -0.86
CA GLU A 99 18.64 -11.69 -1.34
C GLU A 99 17.83 -10.84 -0.34
N ARG A 100 18.24 -9.58 -0.19
CA ARG A 100 17.46 -8.59 0.54
C ARG A 100 16.43 -7.97 -0.40
N VAL A 101 15.18 -7.96 0.05
CA VAL A 101 14.10 -7.20 -0.58
C VAL A 101 13.79 -5.98 0.28
N THR A 102 13.76 -4.81 -0.34
CA THR A 102 13.43 -3.54 0.32
C THR A 102 12.12 -3.01 -0.26
N PHE A 103 11.17 -2.70 0.62
CA PHE A 103 9.91 -2.06 0.27
C PHE A 103 9.96 -0.61 0.74
N SER A 104 9.68 0.31 -0.17
CA SER A 104 9.67 1.74 0.12
C SER A 104 8.27 2.30 -0.15
N LEU A 105 7.72 3.00 0.83
CA LEU A 105 6.46 3.72 0.73
C LEU A 105 6.76 5.19 0.97
N MET A 106 6.62 6.01 -0.06
CA MET A 106 7.12 7.38 -0.07
C MET A 106 6.01 8.36 -0.43
N GLU A 107 5.78 9.31 0.47
CA GLU A 107 5.04 10.51 0.14
C GLU A 107 5.96 11.72 0.35
N VAL A 108 6.30 12.38 -0.75
CA VAL A 108 7.30 13.46 -0.78
C VAL A 108 6.79 14.71 -1.52
N LYS A 109 5.53 14.70 -1.96
CA LYS A 109 4.99 15.70 -2.90
C LYS A 109 4.24 16.80 -2.17
N ALA A 110 3.45 16.47 -1.15
CA ALA A 110 2.66 17.44 -0.41
C ALA A 110 3.53 18.29 0.53
N GLY A 111 4.63 17.74 1.07
CA GLY A 111 5.52 18.46 1.99
C GLY A 111 4.86 18.87 3.32
N ILE A 112 3.78 18.18 3.68
CA ILE A 112 2.89 18.46 4.80
C ILE A 112 2.95 17.27 5.76
N ALA A 113 2.90 17.54 7.07
CA ALA A 113 2.92 16.47 8.07
C ALA A 113 1.63 15.65 7.98
N LYS A 114 1.67 14.37 8.35
CA LYS A 114 0.49 13.51 8.28
C LYS A 114 0.38 12.66 9.52
N GLY A 115 -0.84 12.33 9.89
CA GLY A 115 -1.09 11.51 11.08
C GLY A 115 -2.33 10.65 10.93
N GLY A 116 -2.38 9.59 11.74
CA GLY A 116 -3.53 8.69 11.81
C GLY A 116 -3.40 7.41 10.99
N LEU A 117 -2.26 7.12 10.35
CA LEU A 117 -1.99 5.79 9.79
C LEU A 117 -1.53 4.83 10.88
N VAL A 118 -2.17 3.68 11.00
CA VAL A 118 -1.73 2.56 11.83
C VAL A 118 -1.26 1.44 10.91
N VAL A 119 -0.02 0.98 11.06
CA VAL A 119 0.53 -0.10 10.24
C VAL A 119 0.60 -1.36 11.08
N GLU A 120 -0.07 -2.42 10.64
CA GLU A 120 0.08 -3.76 11.21
C GLU A 120 1.38 -4.39 10.71
N GLY A 121 1.63 -4.30 9.40
CA GLY A 121 2.84 -4.80 8.79
C GLY A 121 2.75 -4.97 7.27
N ILE A 122 3.71 -5.74 6.74
CA ILE A 122 3.72 -6.17 5.34
C ILE A 122 3.51 -7.68 5.31
N GLU A 123 2.50 -8.12 4.57
CA GLU A 123 2.27 -9.53 4.29
C GLU A 123 2.84 -9.90 2.92
N ILE A 124 3.60 -11.00 2.90
CA ILE A 124 4.23 -11.54 1.70
C ILE A 124 3.54 -12.86 1.36
N ARG A 125 2.88 -12.93 0.20
CA ARG A 125 2.04 -14.07 -0.20
C ARG A 125 2.48 -14.61 -1.57
N PRO A 126 2.66 -15.93 -1.74
CA PRO A 126 3.02 -16.49 -3.04
C PRO A 126 1.87 -16.28 -4.02
N ILE A 127 2.21 -15.85 -5.24
CA ILE A 127 1.25 -15.75 -6.35
C ILE A 127 1.24 -17.10 -7.05
N ILE A 128 0.09 -17.76 -7.03
CA ILE A 128 -0.13 -19.01 -7.75
C ILE A 128 -0.77 -18.64 -9.09
N GLU A 129 -0.01 -18.80 -10.17
CA GLU A 129 -0.52 -18.74 -11.54
C GLU A 129 -1.26 -20.03 -11.92
#